data_AF-A0A1T1HC02-F1
#
_entry.id   AF-A0A1T1HC02-F1
#
_cell.length_a   1.000
_cell.length_b   1.000
_cell.length_c   1.000
_cell.angle_alpha   90.00
_cell.angle_beta   90.00
_cell.angle_gamma   90.00
#
_symmetry.space_group_name_H-M   'P 1'
#
loop_
_entity.id
_entity.type
_entity.pdbx_description
1 polymer ?
#
loop_
_entity_poly.entity_id
_entity_poly.type
_entity_poly.pdbx_seq_one_letter_code
_entity_poly.pdbx_strand_id
1 'polypeptide(L)'
;MQHHIIYVHGFNSSPGSFKALQLKAFVEQNQLEPTYHAPMLSHWPEKAMEALEDLLEQIKSGDQAKGKITRILLVGSSLGGFYSTYLMARYPGLKAFLINPAVFPQELLPAYLGLNTNLYTGEQYELTQDHMQQLRHLHLAEPACTQNIKVLLQTDDEILDYRRAENYYRQADVTVILGGDHGFQNFEQHFTDLLDFAGISYPDQLTMPEDDAVLKLREQV
;
A
#
# COMPACT_ATOMS: atom_id res chain seq x y z
N MET A 1 -15.36 -17.62 -2.77
CA MET A 1 -14.61 -16.53 -2.10
C MET A 1 -14.33 -15.47 -3.15
N GLN A 2 -14.26 -14.20 -2.78
CA GLN A 2 -13.85 -13.12 -3.67
C GLN A 2 -12.58 -12.50 -3.10
N HIS A 3 -11.54 -12.39 -3.94
CA HIS A 3 -10.31 -11.71 -3.58
C HIS A 3 -10.33 -10.27 -4.07
N HIS A 4 -9.76 -9.39 -3.27
CA HIS A 4 -9.54 -7.98 -3.58
C HIS A 4 -8.10 -7.62 -3.23
N ILE A 5 -7.48 -6.84 -4.11
CA ILE A 5 -6.20 -6.18 -3.83
C ILE A 5 -6.48 -4.69 -3.78
N ILE A 6 -6.12 -4.04 -2.67
CA ILE A 6 -6.21 -2.59 -2.52
C ILE A 6 -4.79 -2.05 -2.40
N TYR A 7 -4.33 -1.36 -3.43
CA TYR A 7 -3.06 -0.65 -3.40
C TYR A 7 -3.23 0.69 -2.67
N VAL A 8 -2.48 0.86 -1.59
CA VAL A 8 -2.50 2.05 -0.73
C VAL A 8 -1.22 2.83 -0.99
N HIS A 9 -1.33 3.97 -1.68
CA HIS A 9 -0.19 4.77 -2.10
C HIS A 9 0.36 5.66 -0.96
N GLY A 10 1.60 6.14 -1.16
CA GLY A 10 2.31 6.98 -0.20
C GLY A 10 1.96 8.48 -0.27
N PHE A 11 2.75 9.28 0.46
CA PHE A 11 2.69 10.74 0.48
C PHE A 11 2.98 11.33 -0.92
N ASN A 12 2.28 12.41 -1.30
CA ASN A 12 2.39 13.04 -2.63
C ASN A 12 2.32 12.08 -3.83
N SER A 13 1.66 10.93 -3.64
CA SER A 13 1.50 9.89 -4.64
C SER A 13 0.06 9.84 -5.16
N SER A 14 -0.25 8.82 -5.96
CA SER A 14 -1.58 8.60 -6.50
C SER A 14 -1.78 7.14 -6.95
N PRO A 15 -2.99 6.76 -7.36
CA PRO A 15 -3.26 5.50 -8.07
C PRO A 15 -2.42 5.33 -9.36
N GLY A 16 -1.91 6.43 -9.94
CA GLY A 16 -1.01 6.45 -11.09
C GLY A 16 0.47 6.25 -10.75
N SER A 17 0.80 5.94 -9.49
CA SER A 17 2.17 5.58 -9.09
C SER A 17 2.65 4.34 -9.84
N PHE A 18 3.94 4.29 -10.15
CA PHE A 18 4.50 3.22 -10.98
C PHE A 18 4.19 1.83 -10.39
N LYS A 19 4.43 1.61 -9.10
CA LYS A 19 4.12 0.35 -8.40
C LYS A 19 2.64 -0.02 -8.45
N ALA A 20 1.74 0.97 -8.29
CA ALA A 20 0.30 0.73 -8.40
C ALA A 20 -0.09 0.30 -9.82
N LEU A 21 0.41 0.98 -10.83
CA LEU A 21 0.15 0.65 -12.23
C LEU A 21 0.79 -0.69 -12.61
N GLN A 22 1.98 -0.99 -12.10
CA GLN A 22 2.71 -2.24 -12.37
C GLN A 22 1.92 -3.43 -11.81
N LEU A 23 1.42 -3.34 -10.57
CA LEU A 23 0.59 -4.40 -10.00
C LEU A 23 -0.77 -4.52 -10.70
N LYS A 24 -1.39 -3.40 -11.09
CA LYS A 24 -2.62 -3.39 -11.90
C LYS A 24 -2.40 -4.10 -13.23
N ALA A 25 -1.37 -3.71 -13.98
CA ALA A 25 -1.03 -4.30 -15.27
C ALA A 25 -0.78 -5.80 -15.14
N PHE A 26 -0.04 -6.22 -14.12
CA PHE A 26 0.21 -7.62 -13.84
C PHE A 26 -1.09 -8.42 -13.59
N VAL A 27 -2.01 -7.89 -12.78
CA VAL A 27 -3.31 -8.54 -12.51
C VAL A 27 -4.14 -8.64 -13.79
N GLU A 28 -4.21 -7.58 -14.59
CA GLU A 28 -5.05 -7.52 -15.80
C GLU A 28 -4.47 -8.36 -16.95
N GLN A 29 -3.16 -8.25 -17.20
CA GLN A 29 -2.48 -8.97 -18.28
C GLN A 29 -2.55 -10.49 -18.09
N ASN A 30 -2.49 -10.95 -16.84
CA ASN A 30 -2.59 -12.37 -16.50
C ASN A 30 -4.03 -12.82 -16.22
N GLN A 31 -5.02 -11.93 -16.39
CA GLN A 31 -6.44 -12.21 -16.15
C GLN A 31 -6.69 -12.85 -14.78
N LEU A 32 -5.99 -12.36 -13.76
CA LEU A 32 -6.10 -12.92 -12.42
C LEU A 32 -7.48 -12.58 -11.84
N GLU A 33 -8.00 -13.47 -10.98
CA GLU A 33 -9.30 -13.33 -10.35
C GLU A 33 -9.50 -12.17 -9.34
N PRO A 34 -8.48 -11.64 -8.61
CA PRO A 34 -8.74 -10.59 -7.63
C PRO A 34 -9.19 -9.30 -8.31
N THR A 35 -10.19 -8.63 -7.73
CA THR A 35 -10.54 -7.27 -8.15
C THR A 35 -9.51 -6.29 -7.59
N TYR A 36 -8.87 -5.55 -8.47
CA TYR A 36 -7.85 -4.56 -8.12
C TYR A 36 -8.46 -3.18 -7.85
N HIS A 37 -8.03 -2.53 -6.78
CA HIS A 37 -8.43 -1.19 -6.37
C HIS A 37 -7.21 -0.35 -6.05
N ALA A 38 -7.25 0.92 -6.41
CA ALA A 38 -6.26 1.92 -6.00
C ALA A 38 -6.99 3.27 -5.83
N PRO A 39 -7.54 3.58 -4.64
CA PRO A 39 -8.24 4.83 -4.42
C PRO A 39 -7.25 6.01 -4.39
N MET A 40 -7.69 7.17 -4.88
CA MET A 40 -6.98 8.42 -4.63
C MET A 40 -7.15 8.80 -3.17
N LEU A 41 -6.03 9.04 -2.47
CA LEU A 41 -6.05 9.43 -1.06
C LEU A 41 -5.76 10.92 -0.90
N SER A 42 -6.50 11.55 0.02
CA SER A 42 -6.28 12.95 0.38
C SER A 42 -4.92 13.15 1.05
N HIS A 43 -4.36 14.36 0.91
CA HIS A 43 -3.23 14.78 1.71
C HIS A 43 -3.56 14.89 3.20
N TRP A 44 -4.86 15.02 3.57
CA TRP A 44 -5.35 14.96 4.95
C TRP A 44 -5.50 13.51 5.43
N PRO A 45 -4.71 13.05 6.43
CA PRO A 45 -4.73 11.67 6.90
C PRO A 45 -6.09 11.14 7.35
N GLU A 46 -6.91 11.96 8.03
CA GLU A 46 -8.27 11.53 8.44
C GLU A 46 -9.15 11.25 7.23
N LYS A 47 -9.14 12.14 6.22
CA LYS A 47 -9.92 11.95 4.99
C LYS A 47 -9.41 10.76 4.16
N ALA A 48 -8.09 10.54 4.14
CA ALA A 48 -7.51 9.36 3.51
C ALA A 48 -7.97 8.07 4.20
N MET A 49 -8.04 8.08 5.54
CA MET A 49 -8.53 6.95 6.31
C MET A 49 -10.02 6.70 6.08
N GLU A 50 -10.86 7.75 6.11
CA GLU A 50 -12.30 7.66 5.78
C GLU A 50 -12.52 7.00 4.41
N ALA A 51 -11.80 7.45 3.37
CA ALA A 51 -11.93 6.87 2.04
C ALA A 51 -11.53 5.38 1.98
N LEU A 52 -10.53 4.96 2.76
CA LEU A 52 -10.14 3.56 2.86
C LEU A 52 -11.17 2.72 3.62
N GLU A 53 -11.70 3.24 4.74
CA GLU A 53 -12.74 2.58 5.53
C GLU A 53 -14.03 2.40 4.71
N ASP A 54 -14.46 3.44 4.01
CA ASP A 54 -15.61 3.40 3.10
C ASP A 54 -15.43 2.35 2.00
N LEU A 55 -14.25 2.29 1.37
CA LEU A 55 -13.95 1.29 0.34
C LEU A 55 -14.03 -0.14 0.90
N LEU A 56 -13.47 -0.37 2.10
CA LEU A 56 -13.53 -1.69 2.75
C LEU A 56 -14.99 -2.10 3.03
N GLU A 57 -15.83 -1.17 3.48
CA GLU A 57 -17.25 -1.43 3.76
C GLU A 57 -18.06 -1.68 2.48
N GLN A 58 -17.80 -0.92 1.42
CA GLN A 58 -18.42 -1.10 0.11
C GLN A 58 -18.09 -2.49 -0.48
N ILE A 59 -16.81 -2.90 -0.41
CA ILE A 59 -16.37 -4.22 -0.87
C ILE A 59 -17.09 -5.32 -0.09
N LYS A 60 -17.05 -5.28 1.24
CA LYS A 60 -17.68 -6.29 2.10
C LYS A 60 -19.18 -6.39 1.86
N SER A 61 -19.87 -5.26 1.79
CA SER A 61 -21.32 -5.21 1.55
C SER A 61 -21.68 -5.75 0.16
N GLY A 62 -20.91 -5.38 -0.86
CA GLY A 62 -21.11 -5.83 -2.24
C GLY A 62 -20.91 -7.33 -2.43
N ASP A 63 -19.90 -7.91 -1.78
CA ASP A 63 -19.66 -9.36 -1.77
C ASP A 63 -20.72 -10.12 -0.97
N GLN A 64 -21.09 -9.61 0.21
CA GLN A 64 -22.11 -10.21 1.05
C GLN A 64 -23.46 -10.27 0.32
N ALA A 65 -23.84 -9.21 -0.40
CA ALA A 65 -25.05 -9.18 -1.22
C ALA A 65 -25.03 -10.23 -2.35
N LYS A 66 -23.84 -10.66 -2.79
CA LYS A 66 -23.62 -11.73 -3.78
C LYS A 66 -23.39 -13.11 -3.15
N GLY A 67 -23.53 -13.24 -1.83
CA GLY A 67 -23.26 -14.48 -1.09
C GLY A 67 -21.79 -14.91 -1.13
N LYS A 68 -20.85 -13.98 -1.35
CA LYS A 68 -19.42 -14.26 -1.41
C LYS A 68 -18.74 -13.98 -0.07
N ILE A 69 -17.71 -14.77 0.24
CA ILE A 69 -16.79 -14.51 1.36
C ILE A 69 -15.67 -13.60 0.86
N THR A 70 -15.57 -12.41 1.44
CA THR A 70 -14.58 -11.38 1.11
C THR A 70 -13.19 -11.71 1.67
N ARG A 71 -12.17 -11.58 0.83
CA ARG A 71 -10.74 -11.61 1.19
C ARG A 71 -10.05 -10.38 0.63
N ILE A 72 -9.43 -9.58 1.48
CA ILE A 72 -8.78 -8.31 1.08
C ILE A 72 -7.31 -8.37 1.46
N LEU A 73 -6.47 -8.08 0.47
CA LEU A 73 -5.06 -7.78 0.64
C LEU A 73 -4.84 -6.28 0.47
N LEU A 74 -4.29 -5.63 1.50
CA LEU A 74 -3.76 -4.29 1.40
C LEU A 74 -2.31 -4.37 0.90
N VAL A 75 -1.97 -3.61 -0.14
CA VAL A 75 -0.60 -3.47 -0.65
C VAL A 75 -0.17 -2.03 -0.38
N GLY A 76 0.54 -1.82 0.73
CA GLY A 76 0.84 -0.48 1.25
C GLY A 76 2.30 -0.10 1.07
N SER A 77 2.56 1.00 0.37
CA SER A 77 3.93 1.52 0.17
C SER A 77 4.16 2.82 0.93
N SER A 78 5.31 2.99 1.58
CA SER A 78 5.66 4.22 2.32
C SER A 78 4.54 4.61 3.31
N LEU A 79 3.97 5.82 3.22
CA LEU A 79 2.82 6.25 4.03
C LEU A 79 1.57 5.34 3.89
N GLY A 80 1.37 4.71 2.72
CA GLY A 80 0.29 3.75 2.54
C GLY A 80 0.47 2.48 3.38
N GLY A 81 1.71 2.13 3.73
CA GLY A 81 2.00 1.05 4.67
C GLY A 81 1.61 1.38 6.10
N PHE A 82 1.76 2.64 6.51
CA PHE A 82 1.27 3.16 7.80
C PHE A 82 -0.25 3.03 7.90
N TYR A 83 -1.00 3.51 6.90
CA TYR A 83 -2.46 3.38 6.88
C TYR A 83 -2.92 1.93 6.86
N SER A 84 -2.24 1.09 6.07
CA SER A 84 -2.54 -0.35 6.04
C SER A 84 -2.36 -1.00 7.41
N THR A 85 -1.30 -0.62 8.13
CA THR A 85 -1.04 -1.12 9.49
C THR A 85 -2.12 -0.70 10.48
N TYR A 86 -2.61 0.54 10.40
CA TYR A 86 -3.73 1.00 11.22
C TYR A 86 -5.02 0.21 10.92
N LEU A 87 -5.34 0.02 9.64
CA LEU A 87 -6.53 -0.73 9.21
C LEU A 87 -6.49 -2.20 9.67
N MET A 88 -5.31 -2.82 9.68
CA MET A 88 -5.12 -4.18 10.20
C MET A 88 -5.58 -4.34 11.66
N ALA A 89 -5.39 -3.31 12.49
CA ALA A 89 -5.82 -3.34 13.89
C ALA A 89 -7.34 -3.17 14.06
N ARG A 90 -8.02 -2.53 13.10
CA ARG A 90 -9.46 -2.23 13.17
C ARG A 90 -10.32 -3.28 12.47
N TYR A 91 -9.80 -3.91 11.43
CA TYR A 91 -10.57 -4.82 10.59
C TYR A 91 -9.93 -6.21 10.59
N PRO A 92 -10.43 -7.15 11.42
CA PRO A 92 -9.89 -8.50 11.45
C PRO A 92 -10.10 -9.23 10.13
N GLY A 93 -9.14 -10.07 9.77
CA GLY A 93 -9.19 -10.90 8.55
C GLY A 93 -8.59 -10.23 7.29
N LEU A 94 -8.16 -8.97 7.39
CA LEU A 94 -7.29 -8.36 6.39
C LEU A 94 -5.91 -9.03 6.38
N LYS A 95 -5.22 -8.92 5.24
CA LYS A 95 -3.78 -9.15 5.11
C LYS A 95 -3.12 -7.87 4.59
N ALA A 96 -1.86 -7.64 4.96
CA ALA A 96 -1.09 -6.50 4.49
C ALA A 96 0.27 -6.94 3.93
N PHE A 97 0.57 -6.51 2.71
CA PHE A 97 1.86 -6.64 2.06
C PHE A 97 2.47 -5.25 1.95
N LEU A 98 3.49 -4.98 2.77
CA LEU A 98 4.04 -3.66 3.01
C LEU A 98 5.38 -3.50 2.30
N ILE A 99 5.58 -2.34 1.67
CA ILE A 99 6.76 -2.06 0.82
C ILE A 99 7.41 -0.78 1.34
N ASN A 100 8.61 -0.89 1.91
CA ASN A 100 9.30 0.22 2.59
C ASN A 100 8.31 1.08 3.43
N PRO A 101 7.55 0.48 4.38
CA PRO A 101 6.51 1.19 5.10
C PRO A 101 7.10 2.27 6.02
N ALA A 102 6.48 3.45 6.04
CA ALA A 102 6.76 4.46 7.05
C ALA A 102 6.14 4.01 8.38
N VAL A 103 6.96 3.83 9.43
CA VAL A 103 6.43 3.49 10.78
C VAL A 103 6.00 4.75 11.54
N PHE A 104 6.77 5.82 11.42
CA PHE A 104 6.58 7.07 12.17
C PHE A 104 6.49 8.27 11.21
N PRO A 105 5.50 8.32 10.30
CA PRO A 105 5.40 9.40 9.31
C PRO A 105 5.27 10.78 9.96
N GLN A 106 4.70 10.88 11.16
CA GLN A 106 4.62 12.12 11.94
C GLN A 106 5.98 12.70 12.36
N GLU A 107 7.05 11.91 12.32
CA GLU A 107 8.42 12.36 12.59
C GLU A 107 9.19 12.68 11.31
N LEU A 108 8.79 12.07 10.19
CA LEU A 108 9.40 12.26 8.88
C LEU A 108 8.84 13.51 8.16
N LEU A 109 7.52 13.60 8.10
CA LEU A 109 6.82 14.62 7.34
C LEU A 109 6.97 16.06 7.86
N PRO A 110 7.35 16.35 9.11
CA PRO A 110 7.70 17.72 9.52
C PRO A 110 8.78 18.38 8.67
N ALA A 111 9.67 17.60 8.04
CA ALA A 111 10.68 18.13 7.11
C ALA A 111 10.08 18.75 5.83
N TYR A 112 8.81 18.46 5.55
CA TYR A 112 8.09 18.90 4.36
C TYR A 112 6.99 19.92 4.67
N LEU A 113 6.96 20.51 5.87
CA LEU A 113 5.93 21.51 6.23
C LEU A 113 5.95 22.71 5.28
N GLY A 114 4.76 23.26 5.03
CA GLY A 114 4.53 24.33 4.08
C GLY A 114 3.98 23.83 2.75
N LEU A 115 4.17 24.61 1.69
CA LEU A 115 3.59 24.32 0.38
C LEU A 115 4.21 23.07 -0.26
N ASN A 116 3.34 22.15 -0.63
CA ASN A 116 3.65 20.93 -1.35
C ASN A 116 2.83 20.84 -2.62
N THR A 117 3.32 20.05 -3.57
CA THR A 117 2.62 19.73 -4.81
C THR A 117 2.54 18.22 -4.93
N ASN A 118 1.34 17.68 -5.14
CA ASN A 118 1.20 16.26 -5.47
C ASN A 118 1.87 15.98 -6.82
N LEU A 119 2.77 14.98 -6.85
CA LEU A 119 3.63 14.72 -8.02
C LEU A 119 2.86 14.23 -9.26
N TYR A 120 1.63 13.74 -9.07
CA TYR A 120 0.84 13.13 -10.12
C TYR A 120 -0.33 14.00 -10.55
N THR A 121 -1.00 14.67 -9.59
CA THR A 121 -2.17 15.51 -9.90
C THR A 121 -1.81 16.98 -10.13
N GLY A 122 -0.63 17.42 -9.67
CA GLY A 122 -0.24 18.83 -9.68
C GLY A 122 -0.98 19.69 -8.65
N GLU A 123 -1.85 19.09 -7.83
CA GLU A 123 -2.58 19.80 -6.76
C GLU A 123 -1.59 20.37 -5.75
N GLN A 124 -1.72 21.67 -5.47
CA GLN A 124 -0.96 22.34 -4.43
C GLN A 124 -1.76 22.35 -3.14
N TYR A 125 -1.08 22.07 -2.03
CA TYR A 125 -1.65 22.14 -0.69
C TYR A 125 -0.59 22.54 0.32
N GLU A 126 -1.02 22.98 1.49
CA GLU A 126 -0.13 23.29 2.60
C GLU A 126 -0.12 22.14 3.60
N LEU A 127 1.06 21.54 3.82
CA LEU A 127 1.28 20.56 4.87
C LEU A 127 1.48 21.30 6.20
N THR A 128 0.60 21.06 7.16
CA THR A 128 0.55 21.76 8.44
C THR A 128 0.79 20.82 9.63
N GLN A 129 0.94 21.39 10.82
CA GLN A 129 1.04 20.62 12.08
C GLN A 129 -0.21 19.79 12.37
N ASP A 130 -1.38 20.21 11.88
CA ASP A 130 -2.64 19.47 12.06
C ASP A 130 -2.57 18.10 11.38
N HIS A 131 -1.91 18.01 10.21
CA HIS A 131 -1.66 16.74 9.54
C HIS A 131 -0.81 15.79 10.42
N MET A 132 0.20 16.33 11.10
CA MET A 132 1.04 15.54 12.02
C MET A 132 0.24 15.09 13.23
N GLN A 133 -0.67 15.93 13.72
CA GLN A 133 -1.61 15.55 14.77
C GLN A 133 -2.50 14.39 14.30
N GLN A 134 -3.08 14.44 13.10
CA GLN A 134 -3.90 13.34 12.57
C GLN A 134 -3.09 12.04 12.46
N LEU A 135 -1.86 12.10 11.93
CA LEU A 135 -0.98 10.92 11.86
C LEU A 135 -0.67 10.35 13.26
N ARG A 136 -0.45 11.21 14.26
CA ARG A 136 -0.25 10.75 15.66
C ARG A 136 -1.45 9.97 16.20
N HIS A 137 -2.68 10.35 15.84
CA HIS A 137 -3.89 9.64 16.28
C HIS A 137 -4.03 8.25 15.63
N LEU A 138 -3.44 8.06 14.45
CA LEU A 138 -3.44 6.80 13.72
C LEU A 138 -2.24 5.89 14.07
N HIS A 139 -1.28 6.39 14.87
CA HIS A 139 -0.10 5.62 15.21
C HIS A 139 -0.39 4.53 16.24
N LEU A 140 0.07 3.31 15.96
CA LEU A 140 0.00 2.17 16.87
C LEU A 140 1.37 1.94 17.51
N ALA A 141 1.41 1.61 18.80
CA ALA A 141 2.68 1.34 19.48
C ALA A 141 3.35 0.05 18.95
N GLU A 142 2.55 -0.94 18.59
CA GLU A 142 2.97 -2.18 17.93
C GLU A 142 1.92 -2.58 16.88
N PRO A 143 2.34 -3.22 15.77
CA PRO A 143 1.41 -3.68 14.75
C PRO A 143 0.53 -4.83 15.26
N ALA A 144 -0.75 -4.79 14.92
CA ALA A 144 -1.69 -5.89 15.22
C ALA A 144 -1.63 -6.99 14.15
N CYS A 145 -2.04 -8.21 14.52
CA CYS A 145 -2.18 -9.34 13.60
C CYS A 145 -0.94 -9.61 12.73
N THR A 146 0.25 -9.61 13.33
CA THR A 146 1.53 -9.68 12.62
C THR A 146 1.68 -10.92 11.73
N GLN A 147 0.98 -12.02 12.02
CA GLN A 147 0.92 -13.21 11.17
C GLN A 147 0.24 -12.96 9.80
N ASN A 148 -0.50 -11.86 9.67
CA ASN A 148 -1.15 -11.42 8.44
C ASN A 148 -0.43 -10.20 7.83
N ILE A 149 0.80 -9.91 8.25
CA ILE A 149 1.62 -8.84 7.70
C ILE A 149 2.88 -9.46 7.10
N LYS A 150 3.18 -9.05 5.87
CA LYS A 150 4.46 -9.28 5.22
C LYS A 150 5.10 -7.94 4.85
N VAL A 151 6.39 -7.80 5.06
CA VAL A 151 7.12 -6.53 4.87
C VAL A 151 8.33 -6.78 3.99
N LEU A 152 8.45 -6.01 2.92
CA LEU A 152 9.65 -5.92 2.10
C LEU A 152 10.36 -4.61 2.40
N LEU A 153 11.66 -4.70 2.66
CA LEU A 153 12.54 -3.59 2.95
C LEU A 153 13.74 -3.61 2.01
N GLN A 154 14.15 -2.45 1.51
CA GLN A 154 15.41 -2.26 0.79
C GLN A 154 16.37 -1.42 1.65
N THR A 155 17.64 -1.86 1.78
CA THR A 155 18.58 -1.26 2.75
C THR A 155 19.04 0.14 2.37
N ASP A 156 18.99 0.46 1.07
CA ASP A 156 19.48 1.73 0.53
C ASP A 156 18.31 2.73 0.34
N ASP A 157 17.16 2.49 0.98
CA ASP A 157 16.08 3.48 1.12
C ASP A 157 16.63 4.76 1.77
N GLU A 158 16.71 5.81 0.96
CA GLU A 158 17.30 7.10 1.31
C GLU A 158 16.35 8.00 2.10
N ILE A 159 15.07 7.63 2.19
CA ILE A 159 14.02 8.39 2.87
C ILE A 159 13.71 7.78 4.24
N LEU A 160 13.67 6.46 4.34
CA LEU A 160 13.32 5.72 5.55
C LEU A 160 14.47 4.81 5.99
N ASP A 161 14.93 4.97 7.23
CA ASP A 161 15.83 3.97 7.82
C ASP A 161 15.09 2.64 8.01
N TYR A 162 15.41 1.67 7.16
CA TYR A 162 14.76 0.36 7.12
C TYR A 162 14.75 -0.34 8.48
N ARG A 163 15.76 -0.09 9.34
CA ARG A 163 15.89 -0.70 10.67
C ARG A 163 14.73 -0.34 11.58
N ARG A 164 14.13 0.84 11.39
CA ARG A 164 12.93 1.25 12.14
C ARG A 164 11.75 0.33 11.81
N ALA A 165 11.55 0.03 10.53
CA ALA A 165 10.52 -0.89 10.07
C ALA A 165 10.82 -2.34 10.49
N GLU A 166 12.07 -2.79 10.29
CA GLU A 166 12.52 -4.12 10.72
C GLU A 166 12.22 -4.37 12.20
N ASN A 167 12.55 -3.42 13.08
CA ASN A 167 12.30 -3.56 14.52
C ASN A 167 10.80 -3.46 14.88
N TYR A 168 10.07 -2.56 14.22
CA TYR A 168 8.63 -2.39 14.49
C TYR A 168 7.82 -3.62 14.07
N TYR A 169 8.16 -4.21 12.92
CA TYR A 169 7.50 -5.41 12.37
C TYR A 169 8.24 -6.72 12.73
N ARG A 170 9.12 -6.74 13.74
CA ARG A 170 9.94 -7.91 14.12
C ARG A 170 9.19 -9.22 14.41
N GLN A 171 7.88 -9.16 14.62
CA GLN A 171 6.99 -10.32 14.84
C GLN A 171 6.17 -10.72 13.60
N ALA A 172 6.37 -10.04 12.47
CA ALA A 172 5.76 -10.32 11.18
C ALA A 172 6.78 -11.02 10.24
N ASP A 173 6.37 -11.37 9.03
CA ASP A 173 7.28 -11.84 7.99
C ASP A 173 8.00 -10.64 7.37
N VAL A 174 9.29 -10.45 7.68
CA VAL A 174 10.11 -9.32 7.21
C VAL A 174 11.23 -9.82 6.33
N THR A 175 11.25 -9.36 5.08
CA THR A 175 12.33 -9.61 4.11
C THR A 175 13.12 -8.34 3.89
N VAL A 176 14.40 -8.37 4.23
CA VAL A 176 15.35 -7.28 3.97
C VAL A 176 16.19 -7.62 2.74
N ILE A 177 16.19 -6.72 1.76
CA ILE A 177 16.88 -6.85 0.48
C ILE A 177 18.03 -5.83 0.45
N LEU A 178 19.24 -6.30 0.17
CA LEU A 178 20.41 -5.44 0.07
C LEU A 178 20.32 -4.54 -1.18
N GLY A 179 20.62 -3.25 -1.02
CA GLY A 179 20.55 -2.26 -2.10
C GLY A 179 19.16 -1.66 -2.25
N GLY A 180 18.84 -1.20 -3.46
CA GLY A 180 17.53 -0.65 -3.81
C GLY A 180 17.42 0.86 -3.59
N ASP A 181 16.19 1.32 -3.34
CA ASP A 181 15.87 2.73 -3.04
C ASP A 181 14.48 2.83 -2.37
N HIS A 182 14.05 4.04 -1.99
CA HIS A 182 12.70 4.26 -1.45
C HIS A 182 11.57 3.88 -2.43
N GLY A 183 11.83 4.03 -3.73
CA GLY A 183 10.94 3.63 -4.82
C GLY A 183 10.66 2.12 -4.87
N PHE A 184 11.49 1.32 -4.21
CA PHE A 184 11.50 -0.13 -4.20
C PHE A 184 11.75 -0.72 -5.59
N GLN A 185 13.00 -1.04 -5.87
CA GLN A 185 13.42 -1.61 -7.16
C GLN A 185 12.96 -3.05 -7.33
N ASN A 186 12.63 -3.41 -8.57
CA ASN A 186 12.24 -4.77 -8.97
C ASN A 186 11.04 -5.33 -8.19
N PHE A 187 10.04 -4.49 -7.93
CA PHE A 187 8.84 -4.89 -7.17
C PHE A 187 8.11 -6.10 -7.80
N GLU A 188 8.12 -6.20 -9.13
CA GLU A 188 7.51 -7.29 -9.88
C GLU A 188 8.04 -8.69 -9.53
N GLN A 189 9.27 -8.79 -9.03
CA GLN A 189 9.86 -10.06 -8.58
C GLN A 189 9.14 -10.64 -7.37
N HIS A 190 8.32 -9.84 -6.68
CA HIS A 190 7.57 -10.25 -5.48
C HIS A 190 6.08 -10.45 -5.73
N PHE A 191 5.60 -10.36 -6.99
CA PHE A 191 4.18 -10.48 -7.28
C PHE A 191 3.63 -11.89 -7.00
N THR A 192 4.37 -12.95 -7.31
CA THR A 192 3.94 -14.32 -6.97
C THR A 192 3.90 -14.54 -5.47
N ASP A 193 4.89 -14.05 -4.73
CA ASP A 193 4.91 -14.09 -3.26
C ASP A 193 3.72 -13.32 -2.66
N LEU A 194 3.36 -12.18 -3.24
CA LEU A 194 2.17 -11.41 -2.87
C LEU A 194 0.88 -12.21 -3.10
N LEU A 195 0.75 -12.90 -4.24
CA LEU A 195 -0.42 -13.74 -4.54
C LEU A 195 -0.49 -14.96 -3.61
N ASP A 196 0.63 -15.66 -3.39
CA ASP A 196 0.75 -16.80 -2.49
C ASP A 196 0.37 -16.40 -1.06
N PHE A 197 0.92 -15.28 -0.60
CA PHE A 197 0.60 -14.71 0.70
C PHE A 197 -0.89 -14.37 0.82
N ALA A 198 -1.50 -13.85 -0.24
CA ALA A 198 -2.93 -13.56 -0.27
C ALA A 198 -3.82 -14.81 -0.42
N GLY A 199 -3.25 -15.96 -0.81
CA GLY A 199 -4.01 -17.18 -1.13
C GLY A 199 -4.73 -17.10 -2.48
N ILE A 200 -4.21 -16.29 -3.41
CA ILE A 200 -4.75 -16.10 -4.75
C ILE A 200 -4.07 -17.08 -5.70
N SER A 201 -4.84 -17.95 -6.35
CA SER A 201 -4.32 -18.85 -7.38
C SER A 201 -4.02 -18.11 -8.67
N TYR A 202 -2.99 -18.56 -9.38
CA TYR A 202 -2.55 -18.02 -10.67
C TYR A 202 -2.12 -19.17 -11.61
N PRO A 203 -2.12 -18.95 -12.93
CA PRO A 203 -1.66 -19.96 -13.89
C PRO A 203 -0.16 -20.23 -13.76
N ASP A 204 0.29 -21.41 -14.24
CA ASP A 204 1.71 -21.81 -14.18
C ASP A 204 2.65 -20.85 -14.94
N GLN A 205 2.12 -20.16 -15.95
CA GLN A 205 2.86 -19.17 -16.74
C GLN A 205 2.28 -17.79 -16.49
N LEU A 206 3.11 -16.92 -15.93
CA LEU A 206 2.83 -15.51 -15.71
C LEU A 206 3.68 -14.64 -16.64
N THR A 207 3.09 -13.57 -17.14
CA THR A 207 3.80 -12.54 -17.90
C THR A 207 3.98 -11.31 -17.04
N MET A 208 5.22 -10.85 -16.88
CA MET A 208 5.51 -9.60 -16.16
C MET A 208 5.22 -8.40 -17.08
N PRO A 209 4.61 -7.33 -16.55
CA PRO A 209 4.33 -6.15 -17.34
C PRO A 209 5.64 -5.42 -17.68
N GLU A 210 5.79 -5.01 -18.93
CA GLU A 210 6.91 -4.16 -19.35
C GLU A 210 6.69 -2.71 -18.85
N ASP A 211 7.76 -2.05 -18.41
CA ASP A 211 7.69 -0.68 -17.87
C ASP A 211 6.99 0.31 -18.81
N ASP A 212 7.25 0.22 -20.11
CA ASP A 212 6.61 1.08 -21.12
C ASP A 212 5.09 0.85 -21.21
N ALA A 213 4.63 -0.38 -20.99
CA ALA A 213 3.20 -0.71 -20.96
C ALA A 213 2.56 -0.18 -19.68
N VAL A 214 3.27 -0.29 -18.54
CA VAL A 214 2.83 0.26 -17.25
C VAL A 214 2.66 1.77 -17.31
N LEU A 215 3.62 2.48 -17.90
CA LEU A 215 3.59 3.94 -17.97
C LEU A 215 2.44 4.47 -18.82
N LYS A 216 2.01 3.74 -19.86
CA LYS A 216 0.84 4.09 -20.68
C LYS A 216 -0.48 4.05 -19.89
N LEU A 217 -0.57 3.24 -18.84
CA LEU A 217 -1.76 3.19 -18.00
C LEU A 217 -1.96 4.48 -17.20
N ARG A 218 -0.92 5.30 -17.02
CA ARG A 218 -1.02 6.56 -16.27
C ARG A 218 -1.97 7.56 -16.93
N GLU A 219 -2.19 7.48 -18.24
CA GLU A 219 -3.15 8.35 -18.95
C GLU A 219 -4.63 7.98 -18.70
N GLN A 220 -4.88 6.84 -18.05
CA GLN A 220 -6.21 6.28 -17.82
C GLN A 220 -6.70 6.42 -16.37
N VAL A 221 -5.89 7.04 -15.51
CA VAL A 221 -6.05 7.09 -14.05
C VAL A 221 -6.10 8.53 -13.55
#